data_AF-A0AAW1LR30-F1
#
_entry.id   AF-A0AAW1LR30-F1
#
_cell.length_a   1.000
_cell.length_b   1.000
_cell.length_c   1.000
_cell.angle_alpha   90.00
_cell.angle_beta   90.00
_cell.angle_gamma   90.00
#
_symmetry.space_group_name_H-M   'P 1'
#
loop_
_entity.id
_entity.type
_entity.pdbx_description
1 polymer ?
#
loop_
_entity_poly.entity_id
_entity_poly.type
_entity_poly.pdbx_seq_one_letter_code
_entity_poly.pdbx_strand_id
1 'polypeptide(L)'
;MVTSLAKLPEDFNSSLDALKVINDSQQTQTRAFPEFESIVHEVVERQSRKNNLIIFGVAEQPSNITSAQRNQNEHIDVDTILNAAISTSQPSNYKLHRLGRFNPSNTRPRPIKLVLGNESEVHEIIRHAKNLKNHGTYNTIRLSYDRTPRELQRFKDLKRFFFGLIASLRNEMVTSLAKLREDFNSSLDALKVINDSQQTQTRAFPEFESIVHEVVERQSRKNNLIIFGVAEQPSNITSAQRNQNEHIDVDTILNAAISTSQPSNYKLHRLGRFNPSNTRPRPIKLVLGNESEVHEIIRHAKNLKNHGTYNTIRLSYDRTPRL
;
A
#
# COMPACT_ATOMS: atom_id res chain seq x y z
N MET A 1 -90.54 32.79 63.07
CA MET A 1 -89.46 33.20 62.16
C MET A 1 -88.49 32.03 62.05
N VAL A 2 -88.61 31.23 60.99
CA VAL A 2 -87.81 30.02 60.76
C VAL A 2 -87.24 30.12 59.36
N THR A 3 -85.96 30.44 59.24
CA THR A 3 -85.16 30.24 58.03
C THR A 3 -83.69 30.34 58.40
N SER A 4 -82.87 29.46 57.81
CA SER A 4 -81.39 29.51 57.72
C SER A 4 -80.61 28.48 58.54
N LEU A 5 -80.82 27.19 58.26
CA LEU A 5 -79.88 26.13 58.67
C LEU A 5 -79.60 25.07 57.58
N ALA A 6 -80.05 25.29 56.34
CA ALA A 6 -79.96 24.29 55.26
C ALA A 6 -78.82 24.50 54.24
N LYS A 7 -77.93 25.49 54.40
CA LYS A 7 -76.93 25.85 53.38
C LYS A 7 -75.52 25.27 53.58
N LEU A 8 -75.30 24.44 54.59
CA LEU A 8 -73.98 23.90 54.95
C LEU A 8 -73.50 22.60 54.24
N PRO A 9 -74.33 21.76 53.58
CA PRO A 9 -73.81 20.53 52.96
C PRO A 9 -73.24 20.69 51.53
N GLU A 10 -73.64 21.72 50.78
CA GLU A 10 -73.29 21.82 49.34
C GLU A 10 -71.85 22.28 49.10
N ASP A 11 -71.33 23.21 49.91
CA ASP A 11 -69.97 23.74 49.77
C ASP A 11 -68.89 22.71 50.12
N PHE A 12 -69.21 21.77 51.01
CA PHE A 12 -68.26 20.74 51.44
C PHE A 12 -68.07 19.66 50.36
N ASN A 13 -69.16 19.22 49.71
CA ASN A 13 -69.09 18.25 48.62
C ASN A 13 -68.43 18.86 47.37
N SER A 14 -68.71 20.13 47.07
CA SER A 14 -68.04 20.88 46.01
C SER A 14 -66.51 20.95 46.21
N SER A 15 -66.07 21.22 47.44
CA SER A 15 -64.64 21.26 47.77
C SER A 15 -63.97 19.87 47.69
N LEU A 16 -64.71 18.81 48.02
CA LEU A 16 -64.22 17.43 47.98
C LEU A 16 -64.10 16.91 46.54
N ASP A 17 -65.02 17.30 45.67
CA ASP A 17 -64.94 17.02 44.24
C ASP A 17 -63.83 17.84 43.56
N ALA A 18 -63.63 19.11 43.95
CA ALA A 18 -62.50 19.91 43.48
C ALA A 18 -61.14 19.31 43.90
N LEU A 19 -61.05 18.79 45.14
CA LEU A 19 -59.84 18.10 45.62
C LEU A 19 -59.59 16.76 44.91
N LYS A 20 -60.64 16.00 44.57
CA LYS A 20 -60.52 14.80 43.74
C LYS A 20 -60.04 15.15 42.33
N VAL A 21 -60.59 16.19 41.71
CA VAL A 21 -60.15 16.64 40.38
C VAL A 21 -58.69 17.08 40.40
N ILE A 22 -58.23 17.77 41.44
CA ILE A 22 -56.81 18.15 41.58
C ILE A 22 -55.92 16.92 41.77
N ASN A 23 -56.33 15.95 42.57
CA ASN A 23 -55.57 14.71 42.80
C ASN A 23 -55.52 13.83 41.54
N ASP A 24 -56.63 13.72 40.80
CA ASP A 24 -56.70 13.02 39.53
C ASP A 24 -55.89 13.72 38.43
N SER A 25 -55.82 15.06 38.46
CA SER A 25 -54.98 15.89 37.59
C SER A 25 -53.48 15.75 37.90
N GLN A 26 -53.10 15.62 39.17
CA GLN A 26 -51.71 15.38 39.59
C GLN A 26 -51.27 13.92 39.37
N GLN A 27 -52.20 12.95 39.49
CA GLN A 27 -51.94 11.55 39.15
C GLN A 27 -51.86 11.31 37.64
N THR A 28 -52.50 12.14 36.81
CA THR A 28 -52.32 12.08 35.35
C THR A 28 -51.01 12.73 34.87
N GLN A 29 -50.46 13.72 35.59
CA GLN A 29 -49.15 14.29 35.27
C GLN A 29 -47.97 13.39 35.64
N THR A 30 -48.13 12.46 36.58
CA THR A 30 -47.08 11.48 36.96
C THR A 30 -47.03 10.24 36.07
N ARG A 31 -47.99 10.08 35.14
CA ARG A 31 -48.03 8.96 34.17
C ARG A 31 -47.28 9.22 32.85
N ALA A 32 -46.74 10.42 32.68
CA ALA A 32 -45.72 10.73 31.67
C ALA A 32 -44.41 10.86 32.45
N PHE A 33 -43.38 10.02 32.35
CA PHE A 33 -42.74 9.49 31.15
C PHE A 33 -41.99 8.20 31.55
N PRO A 34 -42.46 6.99 31.20
CA PRO A 34 -41.70 5.75 31.46
C PRO A 34 -40.29 5.77 30.83
N GLU A 35 -40.09 6.57 29.79
CA GLU A 35 -38.79 6.81 29.19
C GLU A 35 -37.84 7.61 30.10
N PHE A 36 -38.36 8.58 30.85
CA PHE A 36 -37.55 9.36 31.80
C PHE A 36 -37.05 8.49 32.94
N GLU A 37 -37.92 7.66 33.52
CA GLU A 37 -37.54 6.71 34.57
C GLU A 37 -36.45 5.73 34.08
N SER A 38 -36.59 5.21 32.86
CA SER A 38 -35.57 4.38 32.23
C SER A 38 -34.22 5.09 32.05
N ILE A 39 -34.23 6.39 31.71
CA ILE A 39 -33.01 7.20 31.58
C ILE A 39 -32.38 7.41 32.96
N VAL A 40 -33.16 7.74 33.99
CA VAL A 40 -32.66 7.93 35.35
C VAL A 40 -32.05 6.64 35.89
N HIS A 41 -32.73 5.50 35.73
CA HIS A 41 -32.21 4.20 36.16
C HIS A 41 -30.89 3.85 35.46
N GLU A 42 -30.80 4.12 34.16
CA GLU A 42 -29.57 3.92 33.38
C GLU A 42 -28.42 4.80 33.90
N VAL A 43 -28.68 6.07 34.23
CA VAL A 43 -27.65 6.98 34.78
C VAL A 43 -27.16 6.48 36.14
N VAL A 44 -28.09 6.08 37.01
CA VAL A 44 -27.75 5.53 38.34
C VAL A 44 -26.93 4.25 38.20
N GLU A 45 -27.32 3.34 37.29
CA GLU A 45 -26.60 2.11 37.04
C GLU A 45 -25.17 2.38 36.55
N ARG A 46 -24.98 3.31 35.59
CA ARG A 46 -23.64 3.72 35.14
C ARG A 46 -22.80 4.30 36.25
N GLN A 47 -23.38 5.18 37.07
CA GLN A 47 -22.66 5.77 38.21
C GLN A 47 -22.22 4.71 39.22
N SER A 48 -23.04 3.68 39.45
CA SER A 48 -22.69 2.55 40.32
C SER A 48 -21.61 1.62 39.72
N ARG A 49 -21.44 1.63 38.39
CA ARG A 49 -20.53 0.74 37.66
C ARG A 49 -19.24 1.37 37.16
N LYS A 50 -19.12 2.69 37.20
CA LYS A 50 -17.96 3.42 36.66
C LYS A 50 -16.62 3.01 37.29
N ASN A 51 -16.62 2.58 38.56
CA ASN A 51 -15.42 2.09 39.26
C ASN A 51 -15.15 0.59 39.04
N ASN A 52 -15.95 -0.09 38.22
CA ASN A 52 -15.84 -1.52 38.01
C ASN A 52 -15.08 -1.83 36.73
N LEU A 53 -14.18 -2.81 36.83
CA LEU A 53 -13.42 -3.37 35.72
C LEU A 53 -13.77 -4.86 35.58
N ILE A 54 -13.99 -5.31 34.35
CA ILE A 54 -14.24 -6.73 34.05
C ILE A 54 -13.01 -7.33 33.38
N ILE A 55 -12.52 -8.43 33.95
CA ILE A 55 -11.36 -9.19 33.46
C ILE A 55 -11.87 -10.52 32.90
N PHE A 56 -11.59 -10.78 31.63
CA PHE A 56 -11.95 -12.01 30.93
C PHE A 56 -10.72 -12.88 30.70
N GLY A 57 -10.91 -14.20 30.76
CA GLY A 57 -9.89 -15.19 30.37
C GLY A 57 -8.99 -15.66 31.51
N VAL A 58 -9.18 -15.19 32.75
CA VAL A 58 -8.41 -15.66 33.91
C VAL A 58 -8.82 -17.09 34.25
N ALA A 59 -7.87 -18.02 34.29
CA ALA A 59 -8.15 -19.43 34.60
C ALA A 59 -8.89 -19.57 35.94
N GLU A 60 -9.77 -20.57 36.05
CA GLU A 60 -10.46 -20.83 37.32
C GLU A 60 -9.55 -21.59 38.28
N GLN A 61 -9.58 -21.21 39.55
CA GLN A 61 -8.84 -21.91 40.60
C GLN A 61 -9.47 -23.29 40.86
N PRO A 62 -8.66 -24.32 41.14
CA PRO A 62 -9.16 -25.69 41.25
C PRO A 62 -10.08 -25.84 42.48
N SER A 63 -11.04 -26.76 42.39
CA SER A 63 -12.06 -26.96 43.43
C SER A 63 -11.56 -27.67 44.68
N ASN A 64 -10.34 -28.20 44.66
CA ASN A 64 -9.73 -28.95 45.75
C ASN A 64 -9.10 -28.05 46.85
N ILE A 65 -9.05 -26.73 46.64
CA ILE A 65 -8.52 -25.77 47.63
C ILE A 65 -9.64 -25.00 48.34
N THR A 66 -9.32 -24.52 49.55
CA THR A 66 -10.27 -23.79 50.39
C THR A 66 -10.73 -22.48 49.73
N SER A 67 -11.90 -21.96 50.13
CA SER A 67 -12.40 -20.66 49.61
C SER A 67 -11.43 -19.51 49.89
N ALA A 68 -10.79 -19.49 51.07
CA ALA A 68 -9.80 -18.48 51.43
C ALA A 68 -8.56 -18.54 50.50
N GLN A 69 -8.02 -19.75 50.27
CA GLN A 69 -6.90 -19.95 49.35
C GLN A 69 -7.26 -19.58 47.91
N ARG A 70 -8.48 -19.91 47.45
CA ARG A 70 -8.95 -19.51 46.11
C ARG A 70 -8.96 -18.00 45.96
N ASN A 71 -9.55 -17.29 46.92
CA ASN A 71 -9.59 -15.83 46.89
C ASN A 71 -8.18 -15.23 46.89
N GLN A 72 -7.27 -15.76 47.71
CA GLN A 72 -5.88 -15.30 47.77
C GLN A 72 -5.15 -15.52 46.43
N ASN A 73 -5.29 -16.70 45.82
CA ASN A 73 -4.70 -16.99 44.52
C ASN A 73 -5.29 -16.11 43.42
N GLU A 74 -6.61 -15.86 43.44
CA GLU A 74 -7.24 -14.94 42.48
C GLU A 74 -6.73 -13.50 42.65
N HIS A 75 -6.49 -13.05 43.87
CA HIS A 75 -5.84 -11.75 44.11
C HIS A 75 -4.44 -11.71 43.48
N ILE A 76 -3.63 -12.74 43.70
CA ILE A 76 -2.28 -12.83 43.11
C ILE A 76 -2.33 -12.82 41.57
N ASP A 77 -3.24 -13.60 40.98
CA ASP A 77 -3.44 -13.63 39.52
C ASP A 77 -3.83 -12.24 39.00
N VAL A 78 -4.77 -11.56 39.66
CA VAL A 78 -5.19 -10.20 39.27
C VAL A 78 -4.05 -9.21 39.42
N ASP A 79 -3.29 -9.24 40.52
CA ASP A 79 -2.15 -8.36 40.73
C ASP A 79 -1.08 -8.53 39.64
N THR A 80 -0.76 -9.77 39.27
CA THR A 80 0.21 -10.01 38.18
C THR A 80 -0.29 -9.55 36.82
N ILE A 81 -1.59 -9.69 36.53
CA ILE A 81 -2.21 -9.18 35.31
C ILE A 81 -2.19 -7.65 35.29
N LEU A 82 -2.53 -6.99 36.40
CA LEU A 82 -2.52 -5.53 36.50
C LEU A 82 -1.08 -4.99 36.37
N ASN A 83 -0.09 -5.63 37.01
CA ASN A 83 1.34 -5.31 36.83
C ASN A 83 1.81 -5.46 35.38
N ALA A 84 1.28 -6.43 34.63
CA ALA A 84 1.58 -6.57 33.21
C ALA A 84 0.85 -5.54 32.34
N ALA A 85 -0.30 -5.04 32.77
CA ALA A 85 -1.07 -4.05 32.03
C ALA A 85 -0.48 -2.64 32.20
N ILE A 86 -0.28 -2.20 33.45
CA ILE A 86 0.17 -0.85 33.81
C ILE A 86 1.59 -0.89 34.40
N SER A 87 2.46 -0.01 33.92
CA SER A 87 3.83 0.16 34.46
C SER A 87 3.89 1.18 35.60
N THR A 88 2.77 1.82 35.91
CA THR A 88 2.58 2.86 36.93
C THR A 88 2.03 2.27 38.24
N SER A 89 1.78 3.12 39.24
CA SER A 89 1.31 2.73 40.57
C SER A 89 0.07 1.83 40.51
N GLN A 90 0.17 0.65 41.11
CA GLN A 90 -0.93 -0.30 41.23
C GLN A 90 -2.06 0.24 42.11
N PRO A 91 -3.33 -0.07 41.80
CA PRO A 91 -4.43 0.20 42.73
C PRO A 91 -4.20 -0.60 44.02
N SER A 92 -4.09 0.11 45.15
CA SER A 92 -3.71 -0.47 46.43
C SER A 92 -4.86 -1.16 47.16
N ASN A 93 -6.12 -0.83 46.81
CA ASN A 93 -7.31 -1.37 47.46
C ASN A 93 -8.42 -1.62 46.44
N TYR A 94 -8.76 -2.89 46.23
CA TYR A 94 -9.87 -3.27 45.37
C TYR A 94 -10.60 -4.50 45.93
N LYS A 95 -11.86 -4.67 45.51
CA LYS A 95 -12.64 -5.89 45.78
C LYS A 95 -12.74 -6.72 44.50
N LEU A 96 -12.60 -8.04 44.60
CA LEU A 96 -12.76 -8.94 43.47
C LEU A 96 -13.87 -9.96 43.69
N HIS A 97 -14.64 -10.24 42.64
CA HIS A 97 -15.67 -11.27 42.64
C HIS A 97 -15.83 -11.88 41.24
N ARG A 98 -15.92 -13.20 41.12
CA ARG A 98 -16.29 -13.88 39.86
C ARG A 98 -17.76 -13.65 39.51
N LEU A 99 -18.05 -13.43 38.23
CA LEU A 99 -19.40 -13.27 37.72
C LEU A 99 -19.99 -14.62 37.29
N GLY A 100 -21.17 -14.96 37.82
CA GLY A 100 -21.93 -16.16 37.45
C GLY A 100 -21.62 -17.40 38.31
N ARG A 101 -22.40 -18.46 38.11
CA ARG A 101 -22.28 -19.73 38.84
C ARG A 101 -21.12 -20.56 38.32
N PHE A 102 -20.34 -21.15 39.23
CA PHE A 102 -19.26 -22.07 38.88
C PHE A 102 -19.79 -23.25 38.07
N ASN A 103 -19.14 -23.56 36.95
CA ASN A 103 -19.46 -24.72 36.14
C ASN A 103 -18.17 -25.35 35.61
N PRO A 104 -17.77 -26.55 36.10
CA PRO A 104 -16.53 -27.20 35.68
C PRO A 104 -16.56 -27.70 34.24
N SER A 105 -17.76 -27.85 33.64
CA SER A 105 -17.91 -28.24 32.23
C SER A 105 -17.74 -27.07 31.26
N ASN A 106 -17.69 -25.84 31.75
CA ASN A 106 -17.57 -24.67 30.90
C ASN A 106 -16.12 -24.49 30.43
N THR A 107 -15.93 -24.48 29.11
CA THR A 107 -14.62 -24.24 28.49
C THR A 107 -14.12 -22.80 28.65
N ARG A 108 -15.03 -21.86 28.96
CA ARG A 108 -14.69 -20.46 29.16
C ARG A 108 -14.72 -20.11 30.65
N PRO A 109 -13.60 -19.63 31.22
CA PRO A 109 -13.58 -19.24 32.62
C PRO A 109 -14.50 -18.06 32.87
N ARG A 110 -15.09 -18.01 34.06
CA ARG A 110 -15.96 -16.91 34.46
C ARG A 110 -15.19 -15.58 34.52
N PRO A 111 -15.79 -14.46 34.07
CA PRO A 111 -15.18 -13.15 34.21
C PRO A 111 -15.00 -12.78 35.68
N ILE A 112 -13.95 -12.02 35.99
CA ILE A 112 -13.74 -11.41 37.30
C ILE A 112 -14.20 -9.95 37.22
N LYS A 113 -15.05 -9.56 38.17
CA LYS A 113 -15.39 -8.16 38.43
C LYS A 113 -14.48 -7.62 39.52
N LEU A 114 -13.79 -6.55 39.19
CA LEU A 114 -12.94 -5.78 40.07
C LEU A 114 -13.65 -4.47 40.40
N VAL A 115 -13.74 -4.11 41.67
CA VAL A 115 -14.30 -2.82 42.14
C VAL A 115 -13.15 -2.01 42.70
N LEU A 116 -12.79 -0.95 41.97
CA LEU A 116 -11.69 -0.03 42.31
C LEU A 116 -12.17 1.13 43.18
N GLY A 117 -11.22 1.86 43.75
CA GLY A 117 -11.53 3.03 44.58
C GLY A 117 -12.05 4.21 43.76
N ASN A 118 -11.58 4.35 42.52
CA ASN A 118 -11.92 5.48 41.66
C ASN A 118 -12.09 5.07 40.18
N GLU A 119 -12.76 5.94 39.42
CA GLU A 119 -12.98 5.75 37.98
C GLU A 119 -11.69 5.97 37.18
N SER A 120 -10.82 6.86 37.65
CA SER A 120 -9.56 7.21 36.97
C SER A 120 -8.62 6.00 36.82
N GLU A 121 -8.53 5.14 37.84
CA GLU A 121 -7.79 3.88 37.83
C GLU A 121 -8.34 2.93 36.77
N VAL A 122 -9.67 2.82 36.65
CA VAL A 122 -10.30 1.99 35.59
C VAL A 122 -9.88 2.50 34.22
N HIS A 123 -9.94 3.81 33.98
CA HIS A 123 -9.54 4.42 32.71
C HIS A 123 -8.05 4.22 32.42
N GLU A 124 -7.19 4.38 33.42
CA GLU A 124 -5.74 4.17 33.27
C GLU A 124 -5.44 2.71 32.89
N ILE A 125 -6.03 1.76 33.63
CA ILE A 125 -5.86 0.32 33.36
C ILE A 125 -6.36 -0.03 31.96
N ILE A 126 -7.55 0.44 31.56
CA ILE A 126 -8.11 0.18 30.23
C ILE A 126 -7.24 0.80 29.13
N ARG A 127 -6.73 2.01 29.33
CA ARG A 127 -5.84 2.70 28.38
C ARG A 127 -4.58 1.88 28.10
N HIS A 128 -4.06 1.21 29.12
CA HIS A 128 -2.86 0.38 29.03
C HIS A 128 -3.13 -1.12 28.79
N ALA A 129 -4.40 -1.55 28.76
CA ALA A 129 -4.79 -2.95 28.52
C ALA A 129 -4.26 -3.53 27.19
N LYS A 130 -3.91 -2.67 26.22
CA LYS A 130 -3.26 -3.10 24.97
C LYS A 130 -1.90 -3.78 25.20
N ASN A 131 -1.21 -3.47 26.30
CA ASN A 131 0.08 -4.06 26.65
C ASN A 131 -0.04 -5.57 26.87
N LEU A 132 -1.19 -6.03 27.39
CA LEU A 132 -1.46 -7.45 27.60
C LEU A 132 -1.47 -8.25 26.29
N LYS A 133 -1.91 -7.67 25.17
CA LYS A 133 -1.95 -8.36 23.87
C LYS A 133 -0.57 -8.80 23.38
N ASN A 134 0.45 -8.03 23.73
CA ASN A 134 1.83 -8.30 23.35
C ASN A 134 2.58 -9.07 24.46
N HIS A 135 1.92 -9.34 25.59
CA HIS A 135 2.52 -10.09 26.69
C HIS A 135 2.46 -11.59 26.40
N GLY A 136 3.58 -12.30 26.53
CA GLY A 136 3.66 -13.74 26.22
C GLY A 136 2.63 -14.58 26.97
N THR A 137 2.47 -14.33 28.27
CA THR A 137 1.57 -15.11 29.15
C THR A 137 0.12 -14.64 29.12
N TYR A 138 -0.15 -13.36 28.83
CA TYR A 138 -1.44 -12.72 29.09
C TYR A 138 -2.14 -12.20 27.82
N ASN A 139 -1.66 -12.60 26.64
CA ASN A 139 -2.22 -12.21 25.34
C ASN A 139 -3.70 -12.61 25.15
N THR A 140 -4.19 -13.61 25.88
CA THR A 140 -5.59 -14.07 25.85
C THR A 140 -6.50 -13.29 26.81
N ILE A 141 -5.92 -12.61 27.81
CA ILE A 141 -6.66 -11.84 28.80
C ILE A 141 -7.21 -10.56 28.18
N ARG A 142 -8.45 -10.21 28.53
CA ARG A 142 -9.09 -8.98 28.06
C ARG A 142 -9.66 -8.20 29.22
N LEU A 143 -9.39 -6.91 29.24
CA LEU A 143 -9.94 -5.95 30.19
C LEU A 143 -11.04 -5.13 29.51
N SER A 144 -12.15 -4.89 30.21
CA SER A 144 -13.26 -4.07 29.72
C SER A 144 -13.93 -3.33 30.86
N TYR A 145 -14.57 -2.20 30.54
CA TYR A 145 -15.52 -1.55 31.43
C TYR A 145 -16.71 -2.46 31.76
N ASP A 146 -17.24 -2.35 32.97
CA ASP A 146 -18.52 -2.95 33.40
C ASP A 146 -19.70 -2.11 32.87
N ARG A 147 -20.11 -2.40 31.65
CA ARG A 147 -21.17 -1.65 30.95
C ARG A 147 -22.57 -2.12 31.36
N THR A 148 -23.56 -1.23 31.27
CA THR A 148 -24.98 -1.59 31.49
C THR A 148 -25.51 -2.49 30.36
N PRO A 149 -26.61 -3.23 30.57
CA PRO A 149 -27.27 -3.98 29.51
C PRO A 149 -27.65 -3.09 28.32
N ARG A 150 -28.10 -1.85 28.57
CA ARG A 150 -28.46 -0.88 27.53
C ARG A 150 -27.25 -0.43 26.72
N GLU A 151 -26.11 -0.18 27.37
CA GLU A 151 -24.84 0.11 26.68
C GLU A 151 -24.34 -1.07 25.85
N LEU A 152 -24.45 -2.30 26.37
CA LEU A 152 -24.11 -3.52 25.64
C LEU A 152 -24.97 -3.66 24.38
N GLN A 153 -26.28 -3.46 24.52
CA GLN A 153 -27.21 -3.58 23.41
C GLN A 153 -26.92 -2.52 22.34
N ARG A 154 -26.79 -1.25 22.74
CA ARG A 154 -26.41 -0.17 21.84
C ARG A 154 -25.10 -0.46 21.11
N PHE A 155 -24.11 -1.00 21.81
CA PHE A 155 -22.83 -1.38 21.20
C PHE A 155 -22.99 -2.52 20.18
N LYS A 156 -23.82 -3.53 20.47
CA LYS A 156 -24.12 -4.61 19.52
C LYS A 156 -24.82 -4.08 18.27
N ASP A 157 -25.79 -3.18 18.44
CA ASP A 157 -26.56 -2.59 17.34
C ASP A 157 -25.65 -1.73 16.45
N LEU A 158 -24.83 -0.87 17.05
CA LEU A 158 -23.81 -0.09 16.33
C LEU A 158 -22.84 -1.02 15.59
N LYS A 159 -22.34 -2.06 16.26
CA LYS A 159 -21.42 -3.02 15.64
C LYS A 159 -22.07 -3.68 14.42
N ARG A 160 -23.31 -4.17 14.55
CA ARG A 160 -24.07 -4.77 13.45
C ARG A 160 -24.26 -3.80 12.29
N PHE A 161 -24.63 -2.55 12.59
CA PHE A 161 -24.79 -1.50 11.60
C PHE A 161 -23.49 -1.25 10.82
N PHE A 162 -22.37 -1.04 11.53
CA PHE A 162 -21.07 -0.81 10.91
C PHE A 162 -20.60 -1.99 10.06
N PHE A 163 -20.77 -3.23 10.54
CA PHE A 163 -20.41 -4.41 9.74
C PHE A 163 -21.29 -4.54 8.49
N GLY A 164 -22.59 -4.22 8.59
CA GLY A 164 -23.48 -4.17 7.44
C GLY A 164 -23.05 -3.13 6.40
N LEU A 165 -22.71 -1.93 6.86
CA LEU A 165 -22.22 -0.86 5.99
C LEU A 165 -20.92 -1.25 5.27
N ILE A 166 -19.96 -1.81 6.00
CA ILE A 166 -18.69 -2.28 5.42
C ILE A 166 -18.94 -3.38 4.38
N ALA A 167 -19.84 -4.32 4.65
CA ALA A 167 -20.18 -5.38 3.70
C ALA A 167 -20.83 -4.81 2.43
N SER A 168 -21.74 -3.84 2.58
CA SER A 168 -22.38 -3.16 1.45
C SER A 168 -21.37 -2.44 0.57
N LEU A 169 -20.51 -1.61 1.18
CA LEU A 169 -19.46 -0.87 0.46
C LEU A 169 -18.50 -1.82 -0.27
N ARG A 170 -18.13 -2.92 0.37
CA ARG A 170 -17.27 -3.94 -0.26
C ARG A 170 -17.94 -4.54 -1.50
N ASN A 171 -19.22 -4.88 -1.41
CA ASN A 171 -19.95 -5.44 -2.55
C ASN A 171 -20.03 -4.44 -3.70
N GLU A 172 -20.35 -3.18 -3.41
CA GLU A 172 -20.42 -2.11 -4.41
C GLU A 172 -19.06 -1.89 -5.12
N MET A 173 -17.97 -1.89 -4.36
CA MET A 173 -16.61 -1.82 -4.93
C MET A 173 -16.30 -3.02 -5.82
N VAL A 174 -16.64 -4.23 -5.40
CA VAL A 174 -16.40 -5.45 -6.19
C VAL A 174 -17.20 -5.41 -7.50
N THR A 175 -18.47 -5.00 -7.46
CA THR A 175 -19.29 -4.85 -8.66
C THR A 175 -18.73 -3.78 -9.60
N SER A 176 -18.30 -2.65 -9.07
CA SER A 176 -17.70 -1.56 -9.86
C SER A 176 -16.41 -1.99 -10.54
N LEU A 177 -15.55 -2.75 -9.84
CA LEU A 177 -14.32 -3.31 -10.39
C LEU A 177 -14.60 -4.36 -11.47
N ALA A 178 -15.62 -5.20 -11.27
CA ALA A 178 -16.02 -6.18 -12.27
C ALA A 178 -16.46 -5.51 -13.58
N LYS A 179 -17.27 -4.44 -13.48
CA LYS A 179 -17.69 -3.65 -14.64
C LYS A 179 -16.51 -2.98 -15.36
N LEU A 180 -15.60 -2.35 -14.62
CA LEU A 180 -14.41 -1.72 -15.21
C LEU A 180 -13.52 -2.73 -15.94
N ARG A 181 -13.40 -3.96 -15.41
CA ARG A 181 -12.68 -5.04 -16.08
C ARG A 181 -13.36 -5.46 -17.39
N GLU A 182 -14.69 -5.53 -17.42
CA GLU A 182 -15.45 -5.86 -18.62
C GLU A 182 -15.31 -4.78 -19.70
N ASP A 183 -15.39 -3.50 -19.32
CA ASP A 183 -15.18 -2.36 -20.21
C ASP A 183 -13.76 -2.35 -20.80
N PHE A 184 -12.75 -2.68 -19.98
CA PHE A 184 -11.36 -2.76 -20.43
C PHE A 184 -11.15 -3.92 -21.42
N ASN A 185 -11.70 -5.10 -21.15
CA ASN A 185 -11.61 -6.24 -22.05
C ASN A 185 -12.29 -5.95 -23.40
N SER A 186 -13.46 -5.31 -23.37
CA SER A 186 -14.17 -4.90 -24.58
C SER A 186 -13.34 -3.92 -25.41
N SER A 187 -12.66 -2.99 -24.76
CA SER A 187 -11.74 -2.04 -25.42
C SER A 187 -10.52 -2.75 -26.03
N LEU A 188 -9.95 -3.74 -25.34
CA LEU A 188 -8.85 -4.55 -25.87
C LEU A 188 -9.27 -5.32 -27.11
N ASP A 189 -10.46 -5.92 -27.11
CA ASP A 189 -10.95 -6.67 -28.26
C ASP A 189 -11.21 -5.75 -29.46
N ALA A 190 -11.73 -4.54 -29.23
CA ALA A 190 -11.84 -3.52 -30.29
C ALA A 190 -10.47 -3.13 -30.88
N LEU A 191 -9.44 -2.97 -30.04
CA LEU A 191 -8.09 -2.65 -30.51
C LEU A 191 -7.46 -3.78 -31.32
N LYS A 192 -7.69 -5.04 -30.95
CA LYS A 192 -7.23 -6.20 -31.74
C LYS A 192 -7.80 -6.17 -33.15
N VAL A 193 -9.11 -5.93 -33.28
CA VAL A 193 -9.79 -5.84 -34.59
C VAL A 193 -9.16 -4.75 -35.47
N ILE A 194 -8.85 -3.59 -34.90
CA ILE A 194 -8.18 -2.49 -35.62
C ILE A 194 -6.79 -2.91 -36.09
N ASN A 195 -5.99 -3.53 -35.22
CA ASN A 195 -4.64 -3.99 -35.55
C ASN A 195 -4.65 -5.05 -36.66
N ASP A 196 -5.55 -6.03 -36.59
CA ASP A 196 -5.69 -7.07 -37.61
C ASP A 196 -6.07 -6.48 -38.98
N SER A 197 -6.91 -5.44 -38.97
CA SER A 197 -7.31 -4.69 -40.17
C SER A 197 -6.14 -3.90 -40.79
N GLN A 198 -5.25 -3.33 -39.96
CA GLN A 198 -4.05 -2.64 -40.47
C GLN A 198 -3.03 -3.62 -41.04
N GLN A 199 -2.81 -4.76 -40.40
CA GLN A 199 -1.91 -5.80 -40.92
C GLN A 199 -2.37 -6.36 -42.27
N THR A 200 -3.68 -6.38 -42.54
CA THR A 200 -4.19 -6.77 -43.86
C THR A 200 -3.87 -5.73 -44.95
N GLN A 201 -3.81 -4.44 -44.62
CA GLN A 201 -3.41 -3.39 -45.56
C GLN A 201 -1.90 -3.38 -45.84
N THR A 202 -1.06 -3.66 -44.84
CA THR A 202 0.40 -3.71 -45.03
C THR A 202 0.83 -4.88 -45.93
N ARG A 203 0.08 -6.00 -45.92
CA ARG A 203 0.34 -7.15 -46.81
C ARG A 203 0.12 -6.88 -48.30
N ALA A 204 -0.42 -5.73 -48.69
CA ALA A 204 -0.66 -5.38 -50.09
C ALA A 204 0.57 -4.78 -50.82
N PHE A 205 1.64 -4.40 -50.12
CA PHE A 205 2.83 -3.77 -50.76
C PHE A 205 4.17 -4.25 -50.17
N PRO A 206 4.60 -5.50 -50.43
CA PRO A 206 5.91 -6.00 -50.00
C PRO A 206 7.09 -5.19 -50.55
N GLU A 207 6.91 -4.49 -51.66
CA GLU A 207 7.93 -3.61 -52.25
C GLU A 207 8.17 -2.33 -51.43
N PHE A 208 7.15 -1.83 -50.72
CA PHE A 208 7.27 -0.62 -49.91
C PHE A 208 8.09 -0.87 -48.63
N GLU A 209 7.91 -2.01 -47.97
CA GLU A 209 8.71 -2.37 -46.79
C GLU A 209 10.19 -2.48 -47.13
N SER A 210 10.53 -3.05 -48.29
CA SER A 210 11.91 -3.13 -48.77
C SER A 210 12.52 -1.73 -48.98
N ILE A 211 11.75 -0.81 -49.56
CA ILE A 211 12.21 0.58 -49.79
C ILE A 211 12.41 1.29 -48.46
N VAL A 212 11.48 1.15 -47.50
CA VAL A 212 11.60 1.78 -46.17
C VAL A 212 12.80 1.24 -45.41
N HIS A 213 13.00 -0.09 -45.41
CA HIS A 213 14.17 -0.70 -44.78
C HIS A 213 15.48 -0.18 -45.38
N GLU A 214 15.55 -0.10 -46.71
CA GLU A 214 16.73 0.43 -47.41
C GLU A 214 17.01 1.89 -47.02
N VAL A 215 15.98 2.74 -46.96
CA VAL A 215 16.12 4.15 -46.58
C VAL A 215 16.61 4.29 -45.13
N VAL A 216 16.03 3.54 -44.19
CA VAL A 216 16.46 3.53 -42.79
C VAL A 216 17.91 3.06 -42.66
N GLU A 217 18.27 2.03 -43.41
CA GLU A 217 19.61 1.46 -43.40
C GLU A 217 20.66 2.44 -43.96
N ARG A 218 20.36 3.11 -45.08
CA ARG A 218 21.18 4.20 -45.65
C ARG A 218 21.36 5.33 -44.63
N GLN A 219 20.28 5.74 -43.96
CA GLN A 219 20.35 6.78 -42.92
C GLN A 219 21.23 6.37 -41.74
N SER A 220 21.21 5.09 -41.34
CA SER A 220 22.04 4.60 -40.25
C SER A 220 23.55 4.53 -40.57
N ARG A 221 23.93 4.62 -41.86
CA ARG A 221 25.31 4.51 -42.33
C ARG A 221 25.90 5.78 -42.91
N LYS A 222 25.14 6.84 -43.03
CA LYS A 222 25.59 8.10 -43.63
C LYS A 222 26.82 8.72 -42.95
N ASN A 223 27.05 8.40 -41.67
CA ASN A 223 28.22 8.84 -40.91
C ASN A 223 29.43 7.86 -41.00
N ASN A 224 29.32 6.79 -41.79
CA ASN A 224 30.35 5.76 -41.88
C ASN A 224 31.21 5.96 -43.14
N LEU A 225 32.52 5.90 -42.94
CA LEU A 225 33.54 5.94 -44.00
C LEU A 225 34.32 4.62 -43.99
N ILE A 226 34.59 4.07 -45.17
CA ILE A 226 35.42 2.87 -45.33
C ILE A 226 36.77 3.25 -45.94
N ILE A 227 37.84 2.84 -45.27
CA ILE A 227 39.23 3.03 -45.67
C ILE A 227 39.79 1.69 -46.12
N PHE A 228 40.26 1.64 -47.36
CA PHE A 228 40.90 0.46 -47.95
C PHE A 228 42.40 0.68 -48.10
N GLY A 229 43.17 -0.40 -48.03
CA GLY A 229 44.61 -0.39 -48.28
C GLY A 229 45.48 -0.10 -47.06
N VAL A 230 44.90 0.10 -45.87
CA VAL A 230 45.66 0.29 -44.63
C VAL A 230 46.30 -1.03 -44.22
N ALA A 231 47.63 -1.06 -44.09
CA ALA A 231 48.39 -2.26 -43.75
C ALA A 231 47.84 -2.94 -42.47
N GLU A 232 47.96 -4.26 -42.40
CA GLU A 232 47.59 -4.99 -41.20
C GLU A 232 48.69 -4.84 -40.14
N GLN A 233 48.29 -4.59 -38.89
CA GLN A 233 49.23 -4.57 -37.77
C GLN A 233 49.69 -6.00 -37.45
N PRO A 234 50.96 -6.20 -37.05
CA PRO A 234 51.53 -7.54 -36.91
C PRO A 234 50.86 -8.33 -35.77
N SER A 235 50.87 -9.66 -35.88
CA SER A 235 50.17 -10.55 -34.93
C SER A 235 50.86 -10.70 -33.58
N ASN A 236 52.10 -10.21 -33.45
CA ASN A 236 52.93 -10.32 -32.25
C ASN A 236 52.66 -9.22 -31.20
N ILE A 237 51.76 -8.27 -31.49
CA ILE A 237 51.39 -7.20 -30.55
C ILE A 237 49.98 -7.39 -30.00
N THR A 238 49.72 -6.80 -28.83
CA THR A 238 48.42 -6.94 -28.15
C THR A 238 47.30 -6.25 -28.94
N SER A 239 46.05 -6.68 -28.73
CA SER A 239 44.88 -6.05 -29.38
C SER A 239 44.73 -4.56 -29.06
N ALA A 240 45.10 -4.13 -27.84
CA ALA A 240 45.08 -2.72 -27.47
C ALA A 240 46.12 -1.91 -28.26
N GLN A 241 47.34 -2.43 -28.39
CA GLN A 241 48.40 -1.81 -29.19
C GLN A 241 48.03 -1.77 -30.68
N ARG A 242 47.40 -2.82 -31.23
CA ARG A 242 46.91 -2.82 -32.62
C ARG A 242 45.90 -1.71 -32.84
N ASN A 243 44.91 -1.58 -31.96
CA ASN A 243 43.91 -0.52 -32.07
C ASN A 243 44.56 0.86 -32.02
N GLN A 244 45.52 1.08 -31.10
CA GLN A 244 46.22 2.36 -30.99
C GLN A 244 47.03 2.68 -32.26
N ASN A 245 47.77 1.71 -32.81
CA ASN A 245 48.51 1.90 -34.05
C ASN A 245 47.58 2.16 -35.24
N GLU A 246 46.44 1.47 -35.32
CA GLU A 246 45.44 1.73 -36.36
C GLU A 246 44.83 3.13 -36.24
N HIS A 247 44.62 3.63 -35.02
CA HIS A 247 44.20 5.01 -34.81
C HIS A 247 45.25 5.99 -35.35
N ILE A 248 46.54 5.78 -35.05
CA ILE A 248 47.64 6.60 -35.57
C ILE A 248 47.71 6.55 -37.10
N ASP A 249 47.63 5.35 -37.69
CA ASP A 249 47.63 5.17 -39.15
C ASP A 249 46.48 5.94 -39.79
N VAL A 250 45.27 5.83 -39.23
CA VAL A 250 44.10 6.55 -39.74
C VAL A 250 44.26 8.06 -39.57
N ASP A 251 44.74 8.56 -38.42
CA ASP A 251 45.00 9.98 -38.21
C ASP A 251 45.97 10.53 -39.27
N THR A 252 47.05 9.81 -39.58
CA THR A 252 48.01 10.25 -40.60
C THR A 252 47.38 10.26 -42.00
N ILE A 253 46.55 9.27 -42.33
CA ILE A 253 45.81 9.21 -43.60
C ILE A 253 44.80 10.37 -43.69
N LEU A 254 44.07 10.65 -42.62
CA LEU A 254 43.09 11.75 -42.60
C LEU A 254 43.78 13.11 -42.70
N ASN A 255 44.93 13.30 -42.06
CA ASN A 255 45.76 14.50 -42.19
C ASN A 255 46.30 14.68 -43.61
N ALA A 256 46.68 13.59 -44.26
CA ALA A 256 47.09 13.60 -45.66
C ALA A 256 45.93 13.91 -46.62
N ALA A 257 44.70 13.54 -46.25
CA ALA A 257 43.51 13.78 -47.07
C ALA A 257 43.01 15.23 -46.95
N ILE A 258 42.86 15.77 -45.73
CA ILE A 258 42.17 17.05 -45.46
C ILE A 258 43.11 18.02 -44.74
N SER A 259 43.21 19.25 -45.24
CA SER A 259 44.12 20.28 -44.69
C SER A 259 43.48 21.22 -43.66
N THR A 260 42.16 21.17 -43.45
CA THR A 260 41.41 22.28 -42.81
C THR A 260 40.70 21.97 -41.50
N SER A 261 40.49 20.71 -41.12
CA SER A 261 40.11 20.32 -39.74
C SER A 261 40.01 18.80 -39.61
N GLN A 262 40.69 18.21 -38.62
CA GLN A 262 40.56 16.78 -38.32
C GLN A 262 39.25 16.50 -37.56
N PRO A 263 38.57 15.36 -37.83
CA PRO A 263 37.45 14.93 -37.00
C PRO A 263 37.95 14.63 -35.59
N SER A 264 37.43 15.33 -34.59
CA SER A 264 37.92 15.26 -33.21
C SER A 264 37.43 14.05 -32.42
N ASN A 265 36.48 13.27 -32.95
CA ASN A 265 35.94 12.09 -32.27
C ASN A 265 35.37 11.08 -33.27
N TYR A 266 36.07 9.97 -33.48
CA TYR A 266 35.62 8.88 -34.35
C TYR A 266 35.85 7.51 -33.71
N LYS A 267 35.05 6.52 -34.13
CA LYS A 267 35.26 5.11 -33.77
C LYS A 267 35.81 4.32 -34.95
N LEU A 268 36.77 3.44 -34.67
CA LEU A 268 37.45 2.62 -35.66
C LEU A 268 37.07 1.14 -35.48
N HIS A 269 36.70 0.49 -36.59
CA HIS A 269 36.42 -0.95 -36.63
C HIS A 269 36.99 -1.58 -37.90
N ARG A 270 37.96 -2.50 -37.77
CA ARG A 270 38.41 -3.29 -38.92
C ARG A 270 37.35 -4.31 -39.34
N LEU A 271 37.02 -4.35 -40.63
CA LEU A 271 35.97 -5.19 -41.19
C LEU A 271 36.48 -6.59 -41.56
N GLY A 272 35.76 -7.63 -41.14
CA GLY A 272 36.07 -9.03 -41.42
C GLY A 272 37.00 -9.70 -40.39
N ARG A 273 37.21 -11.01 -40.51
CA ARG A 273 38.04 -11.80 -39.58
C ARG A 273 39.52 -11.68 -39.94
N PHE A 274 40.38 -11.54 -38.93
CA PHE A 274 41.83 -11.49 -39.11
C PHE A 274 42.32 -12.78 -39.80
N ASN A 275 43.06 -12.62 -40.89
CA ASN A 275 43.65 -13.73 -41.63
C ASN A 275 45.06 -13.35 -42.08
N PRO A 276 46.12 -13.83 -41.40
CA PRO A 276 47.50 -13.46 -41.71
C PRO A 276 47.97 -14.01 -43.07
N SER A 277 47.25 -14.97 -43.65
CA SER A 277 47.54 -15.53 -44.98
C SER A 277 46.92 -14.70 -46.12
N ASN A 278 46.11 -13.68 -45.83
CA ASN A 278 45.48 -12.84 -46.83
C ASN A 278 46.44 -11.73 -47.27
N THR A 279 46.71 -11.66 -48.58
CA THR A 279 47.58 -10.62 -49.16
C THR A 279 46.92 -9.26 -49.25
N ARG A 280 45.58 -9.19 -49.07
CA ARG A 280 44.82 -7.94 -49.08
C ARG A 280 44.48 -7.52 -47.66
N PRO A 281 44.87 -6.30 -47.23
CA PRO A 281 44.52 -5.80 -45.93
C PRO A 281 43.01 -5.63 -45.80
N ARG A 282 42.48 -5.94 -44.62
CA ARG A 282 41.06 -5.72 -44.33
C ARG A 282 40.72 -4.24 -44.31
N PRO A 283 39.54 -3.85 -44.83
CA PRO A 283 39.08 -2.47 -44.76
C PRO A 283 38.86 -2.02 -43.32
N ILE A 284 39.03 -0.73 -43.07
CA ILE A 284 38.73 -0.09 -41.79
C ILE A 284 37.46 0.73 -41.95
N LYS A 285 36.48 0.48 -41.09
CA LYS A 285 35.28 1.30 -40.95
C LYS A 285 35.51 2.37 -39.89
N LEU A 286 35.26 3.60 -40.29
CA LEU A 286 35.32 4.80 -39.48
C LEU A 286 33.90 5.30 -39.25
N VAL A 287 33.51 5.51 -38.00
CA VAL A 287 32.21 6.09 -37.63
C VAL A 287 32.46 7.51 -37.13
N LEU A 288 32.07 8.49 -37.93
CA LEU A 288 32.24 9.92 -37.68
C LEU A 288 31.06 10.51 -36.91
N GLY A 289 31.23 11.72 -36.37
CA GLY A 289 30.19 12.41 -35.61
C GLY A 289 29.02 12.87 -36.48
N ASN A 290 29.29 13.21 -37.74
CA ASN A 290 28.30 13.71 -38.69
C ASN A 290 28.64 13.33 -40.14
N GLU A 291 27.65 13.43 -41.02
CA GLU A 291 27.76 13.14 -42.46
C GLU A 291 28.60 14.18 -43.21
N SER A 292 28.62 15.43 -42.71
CA SER A 292 29.37 16.51 -43.36
C SER A 292 30.87 16.25 -43.35
N GLU A 293 31.39 15.69 -42.24
CA GLU A 293 32.77 15.21 -42.15
C GLU A 293 33.05 14.15 -43.20
N VAL A 294 32.19 13.11 -43.33
CA VAL A 294 32.35 12.05 -44.35
C VAL A 294 32.46 12.66 -45.75
N HIS A 295 31.58 13.60 -46.08
CA HIS A 295 31.58 14.31 -47.37
C HIS A 295 32.86 15.11 -47.60
N GLU A 296 33.34 15.81 -46.59
CA GLU A 296 34.60 16.56 -46.66
C GLU A 296 35.79 15.62 -46.90
N ILE A 297 35.89 14.52 -46.14
CA ILE A 297 36.97 13.53 -46.31
C ILE A 297 36.96 12.95 -47.72
N ILE A 298 35.78 12.51 -48.20
CA ILE A 298 35.63 11.93 -49.53
C ILE A 298 35.95 12.94 -50.63
N ARG A 299 35.54 14.21 -50.49
CA ARG A 299 35.83 15.28 -51.46
C ARG A 299 37.33 15.48 -51.65
N HIS A 300 38.10 15.36 -50.58
CA HIS A 300 39.56 15.54 -50.61
C HIS A 300 40.35 14.23 -50.75
N ALA A 301 39.69 13.07 -50.82
CA ALA A 301 40.35 11.75 -50.96
C ALA A 301 41.29 11.64 -52.18
N LYS A 302 41.07 12.45 -53.23
CA LYS A 302 41.96 12.53 -54.39
C LYS A 302 43.39 12.95 -54.04
N ASN A 303 43.57 13.70 -52.94
CA ASN A 303 44.88 14.16 -52.47
C ASN A 303 45.78 12.97 -52.09
N LEU A 304 45.20 11.89 -51.56
CA LEU A 304 45.93 10.67 -51.18
C LEU A 304 46.63 10.01 -52.36
N LYS A 305 46.03 10.07 -53.56
CA LYS A 305 46.64 9.51 -54.79
C LYS A 305 47.96 10.20 -55.15
N ASN A 306 48.10 11.47 -54.80
CA ASN A 306 49.27 12.29 -55.10
C ASN A 306 50.29 12.33 -53.95
N HIS A 307 49.97 11.75 -52.78
CA HIS A 307 50.78 11.84 -51.56
C HIS A 307 52.01 10.89 -51.56
N GLY A 308 52.21 10.07 -52.60
CA GLY A 308 53.29 9.09 -52.68
C GLY A 308 53.08 7.89 -51.76
N THR A 309 53.15 8.08 -50.44
CA THR A 309 53.01 7.04 -49.40
C THR A 309 51.61 6.42 -49.35
N TYR A 310 50.56 7.21 -49.60
CA TYR A 310 49.16 6.79 -49.48
C TYR A 310 48.46 6.61 -50.84
N ASN A 311 49.22 6.46 -51.92
CA ASN A 311 48.66 6.35 -53.27
C ASN A 311 47.79 5.09 -53.49
N THR A 312 47.98 4.06 -52.65
CA THR A 312 47.19 2.82 -52.65
C THR A 312 45.94 2.90 -51.77
N ILE A 313 45.82 3.91 -50.90
CA ILE A 313 44.69 4.08 -50.00
C ILE A 313 43.48 4.56 -50.79
N ARG A 314 42.31 3.98 -50.49
CA ARG A 314 41.02 4.40 -51.07
C ARG A 314 40.00 4.64 -49.96
N LEU A 315 39.26 5.74 -50.10
CA LEU A 315 38.18 6.11 -49.21
C LEU A 315 36.84 5.96 -49.93
N SER A 316 35.83 5.41 -49.26
CA SER A 316 34.49 5.20 -49.82
C SER A 316 33.42 5.35 -48.75
N TYR A 317 32.21 5.71 -49.17
CA TYR A 317 31.01 5.55 -48.35
C TYR A 317 30.78 4.08 -47.95
N ASP A 318 30.21 3.86 -46.77
CA ASP A 318 29.74 2.56 -46.33
C ASP A 318 28.47 2.16 -47.10
N ARG A 319 28.63 1.30 -48.10
CA ARG A 319 27.55 0.71 -48.90
C ARG A 319 27.24 -0.74 -48.52
N THR A 320 27.77 -1.22 -47.40
CA THR A 320 27.76 -2.65 -47.05
C THR A 320 26.39 -3.05 -46.49
N PRO A 321 25.55 -3.83 -47.18
CA PRO A 321 24.24 -4.23 -46.64
C PRO A 321 24.41 -4.99 -45.31
N ARG A 322 23.46 -4.82 -44.39
CA ARG A 322 23.42 -5.57 -43.13
C ARG A 322 22.88 -6.93 -43.53
N LEU A 323 23.76 -7.94 -43.51
CA LEU A 323 23.38 -9.34 -43.71
C LEU A 323 22.48 -9.83 -42.58
#